data_AF-A0A939JCH6-F1
#
_entry.id   AF-A0A939JCH6-F1
#
_cell.length_a   1.000
_cell.length_b   1.000
_cell.length_c   1.000
_cell.angle_alpha   90.00
_cell.angle_beta   90.00
_cell.angle_gamma   90.00
#
_symmetry.space_group_name_H-M   'P 1'
#
loop_
_entity.id
_entity.type
_entity.pdbx_description
1 polymer ?
#
loop_
_entity_poly.entity_id
_entity_poly.type
_entity_poly.pdbx_seq_one_letter_code
_entity_poly.pdbx_strand_id
1 'polypeptide(L)'
;MEPDFTDTLSDNLERKPRATVGAQISMQEAIDWTKTYQADHKGQLKAVYFSADVFQTLLKQYGADGIRIYNATDDQGKDCFVLVGATATGDLTEGQALVYDKGQSCPDTCAVSPLNHS
;
A
#
# COMPACT_ATOMS: atom_id res chain seq x y z
N MET A 1 26.56 -13.77 -47.56
CA MET A 1 25.54 -12.72 -47.71
C MET A 1 24.65 -12.88 -46.50
N GLU A 2 25.04 -12.24 -45.40
CA GLU A 2 24.38 -12.37 -44.10
C GLU A 2 23.38 -11.23 -43.94
N PRO A 3 22.17 -11.49 -43.41
CA PRO A 3 21.25 -10.41 -43.09
C PRO A 3 21.64 -9.77 -41.75
N ASP A 4 21.95 -8.48 -41.88
CA ASP A 4 22.19 -7.45 -40.88
C ASP A 4 21.04 -7.37 -39.85
N PHE A 5 21.36 -7.63 -38.57
CA PHE A 5 20.44 -7.51 -37.45
C PHE A 5 20.45 -6.06 -36.97
N THR A 6 19.79 -5.19 -37.73
CA THR A 6 19.54 -3.80 -37.32
C THR A 6 18.35 -3.75 -36.38
N ASP A 7 18.71 -3.63 -35.09
CA ASP A 7 18.13 -2.72 -34.11
C ASP A 7 16.78 -2.08 -34.50
N THR A 8 15.69 -2.64 -33.96
CA THR A 8 14.40 -1.95 -33.86
C THR A 8 14.14 -1.57 -32.40
N LEU A 9 15.04 -0.78 -31.81
CA LEU A 9 14.70 0.21 -30.80
C LEU A 9 13.78 1.27 -31.42
N SER A 10 12.51 0.93 -31.62
CA SER A 10 11.48 1.91 -32.01
C SER A 10 10.12 1.66 -31.38
N ASP A 11 10.08 1.00 -30.22
CA ASP A 11 8.86 0.90 -29.39
C ASP A 11 8.83 1.91 -28.21
N ASN A 12 9.71 2.93 -28.27
CA ASN A 12 9.84 3.96 -27.24
C ASN A 12 9.48 5.35 -27.76
N LEU A 13 8.23 5.56 -28.19
CA LEU A 13 7.65 6.89 -28.14
C LEU A 13 6.18 6.84 -27.71
N GLU A 14 5.96 7.41 -26.51
CA GLU A 14 4.70 7.97 -26.02
C GLU A 14 3.72 7.09 -25.23
N ARG A 15 4.20 6.25 -24.30
CA ARG A 15 3.46 6.16 -23.02
C ARG A 15 3.67 7.47 -22.26
N LYS A 16 2.78 8.44 -22.49
CA LYS A 16 2.57 9.59 -21.59
C LYS A 16 2.67 9.07 -20.14
N PRO A 17 3.52 9.61 -19.27
CA PRO A 17 3.59 9.14 -17.90
C PRO A 17 2.21 9.36 -17.28
N ARG A 18 1.47 8.28 -17.03
CA ARG A 18 0.30 8.32 -16.16
C ARG A 18 0.87 8.80 -14.84
N ALA A 19 0.42 9.95 -14.33
CA ALA A 19 0.85 10.42 -13.01
C ALA A 19 0.63 9.25 -12.03
N THR A 20 1.71 8.61 -11.60
CA THR A 20 1.64 7.52 -10.63
C THR A 20 1.34 8.19 -9.29
N VAL A 21 0.16 7.93 -8.74
CA VAL A 21 -0.16 8.35 -7.38
C VAL A 21 0.62 7.43 -6.44
N GLY A 22 1.61 8.00 -5.73
CA GLY A 22 2.57 7.29 -4.89
C GLY A 22 4.01 7.48 -5.37
N ALA A 23 4.96 7.42 -4.43
CA ALA A 23 6.39 7.54 -4.70
C ALA A 23 7.17 6.60 -3.78
N GLN A 24 8.27 6.04 -4.29
CA GLN A 24 9.24 5.33 -3.46
C GLN A 24 10.04 6.34 -2.63
N ILE A 25 10.19 6.06 -1.34
CA ILE A 25 11.05 6.83 -0.42
C ILE A 25 12.30 6.03 -0.05
N SER A 26 13.33 6.69 0.47
CA SER A 26 14.50 6.00 1.00
C SER A 26 14.21 5.30 2.33
N MET A 27 15.01 4.29 2.67
CA MET A 27 14.91 3.61 3.96
C MET A 27 15.19 4.57 5.14
N GLN A 28 16.11 5.53 4.97
CA GLN A 28 16.43 6.49 6.01
C GLN A 28 15.24 7.44 6.29
N GLU A 29 14.59 7.94 5.23
CA GLU A 29 13.35 8.73 5.39
C GLU A 29 12.26 7.92 6.12
N ALA A 30 12.06 6.65 5.73
CA ALA A 30 11.10 5.78 6.40
C ALA A 30 11.41 5.56 7.89
N ILE A 31 12.68 5.36 8.24
CA ILE A 31 13.16 5.25 9.62
C ILE A 31 12.85 6.52 10.41
N ASP A 32 13.21 7.69 9.86
CA ASP A 32 13.05 8.97 10.55
C ASP A 32 11.56 9.32 10.77
N TRP A 33 10.71 9.02 9.78
CA TRP A 33 9.27 9.27 9.87
C TRP A 33 8.59 8.33 10.88
N THR A 34 8.90 7.03 10.82
CA THR A 34 8.34 6.05 11.76
C THR A 34 8.80 6.31 13.19
N LYS A 35 10.05 6.73 13.40
CA LYS A 35 10.57 7.12 14.71
C LYS A 35 9.84 8.32 15.28
N THR A 36 9.64 9.35 14.46
CA THR A 36 8.89 10.57 14.85
C THR A 36 7.47 10.22 15.26
N TYR A 37 6.74 9.49 14.41
CA TYR A 37 5.35 9.09 14.69
C TYR A 37 5.24 8.28 15.99
N GLN A 38 6.08 7.25 16.17
CA GLN A 38 6.03 6.38 17.35
C GLN A 38 6.44 7.07 18.64
N ALA A 39 7.29 8.10 18.58
CA ALA A 39 7.65 8.93 19.74
C ALA A 39 6.47 9.80 20.20
N ASP A 40 5.66 10.30 19.27
CA ASP A 40 4.50 11.14 19.54
C ASP A 40 3.25 10.33 19.93
N HIS A 41 3.15 9.07 19.49
CA HIS A 41 1.98 8.20 19.66
C HIS A 41 2.32 6.95 20.51
N LYS A 42 2.97 7.16 21.66
CA LYS A 42 3.40 6.07 22.54
C LYS A 42 2.22 5.20 22.98
N GLY A 43 2.37 3.88 22.83
CA GLY A 43 1.34 2.90 23.20
C GLY A 43 0.19 2.77 22.20
N GLN A 44 0.18 3.55 21.12
CA GLN A 44 -0.83 3.46 20.06
C GLN A 44 -0.39 2.50 18.94
N LEU A 45 -1.27 2.31 17.96
CA LEU A 45 -1.03 1.45 16.80
C LEU A 45 0.20 1.94 16.01
N LYS A 46 1.22 1.07 15.89
CA LYS A 46 2.45 1.41 15.16
C LYS A 46 2.42 0.96 13.70
N ALA A 47 1.87 -0.23 13.46
CA ALA A 47 1.82 -0.88 12.16
C ALA A 47 0.77 -2.00 12.16
N VAL A 48 0.27 -2.32 10.96
CA VAL A 48 -0.58 -3.49 10.71
C VAL A 48 -0.03 -4.24 9.51
N TYR A 49 0.16 -5.54 9.68
CA TYR A 49 0.54 -6.45 8.60
C TYR A 49 -0.69 -7.02 7.90
N PHE A 50 -0.69 -6.93 6.56
CA PHE A 50 -1.64 -7.63 5.69
C PHE A 50 -0.86 -8.57 4.76
N SER A 51 -1.42 -9.75 4.48
CA SER A 51 -0.79 -10.68 3.55
C SER A 51 -0.87 -10.18 2.11
N ALA A 52 0.04 -10.65 1.25
CA ALA A 52 0.02 -10.33 -0.17
C ALA A 52 -1.34 -10.68 -0.83
N ASP A 53 -1.99 -11.75 -0.36
CA ASP A 53 -3.29 -12.21 -0.87
C ASP A 53 -4.39 -11.16 -0.70
N VAL A 54 -4.37 -10.37 0.39
CA VAL A 54 -5.32 -9.27 0.61
C VAL A 54 -5.19 -8.24 -0.50
N PHE A 55 -3.96 -7.77 -0.76
CA PHE A 55 -3.70 -6.78 -1.80
C PHE A 55 -4.03 -7.32 -3.20
N GLN A 56 -3.62 -8.55 -3.50
CA GLN A 56 -3.93 -9.18 -4.79
C GLN A 56 -5.43 -9.35 -5.00
N THR A 57 -6.16 -9.71 -3.95
CA THR A 57 -7.62 -9.90 -4.05
C THR A 57 -8.33 -8.57 -4.27
N LEU A 58 -7.93 -7.51 -3.55
CA LEU A 58 -8.46 -6.17 -3.76
C LEU A 58 -8.19 -5.64 -5.17
N LEU A 59 -6.98 -5.84 -5.70
CA LEU A 59 -6.57 -5.40 -7.04
C LEU A 59 -7.18 -6.23 -8.19
N LYS A 60 -7.66 -7.44 -7.92
CA LYS A 60 -8.37 -8.27 -8.91
C LYS A 60 -9.82 -7.84 -9.13
N GLN A 61 -10.37 -6.96 -8.29
CA GLN A 61 -11.73 -6.45 -8.47
C GLN A 61 -11.82 -5.64 -9.77
N TYR A 62 -12.89 -5.87 -10.53
CA TYR A 62 -13.13 -5.12 -11.76
C TYR A 62 -13.21 -3.62 -11.46
N GLY A 63 -12.39 -2.83 -12.18
CA GLY A 63 -12.31 -1.38 -11.99
C GLY A 63 -11.33 -0.91 -10.91
N ALA A 64 -10.56 -1.79 -10.26
CA ALA A 64 -9.53 -1.36 -9.33
C ALA A 64 -8.29 -0.84 -10.08
N ASP A 65 -7.92 0.44 -9.87
CA ASP A 65 -6.63 1.00 -10.27
C ASP A 65 -5.60 0.96 -9.12
N GLY A 66 -6.06 0.76 -7.88
CA GLY A 66 -5.22 0.77 -6.68
C GLY A 66 -6.00 0.38 -5.43
N ILE A 67 -5.42 0.69 -4.27
CA ILE A 67 -5.98 0.40 -2.95
C ILE A 67 -6.04 1.68 -2.15
N ARG A 68 -7.17 1.93 -1.48
CA ARG A 68 -7.30 3.00 -0.49
C ARG A 68 -7.25 2.39 0.90
N ILE A 69 -6.51 3.03 1.80
CA ILE A 69 -6.31 2.61 3.19
C ILE A 69 -6.87 3.73 4.07
N TYR A 70 -7.90 3.41 4.85
CA TYR A 70 -8.52 4.32 5.79
C TYR A 70 -8.05 4.03 7.22
N ASN A 71 -7.74 5.07 7.98
CA ASN A 71 -7.64 4.94 9.44
C ASN A 71 -9.05 4.74 10.00
N ALA A 72 -9.22 3.79 10.91
CA ALA A 72 -10.50 3.49 11.55
C ALA A 72 -10.30 3.15 13.02
N THR A 73 -11.40 3.09 13.75
CA THR A 73 -11.46 2.56 15.11
C THR A 73 -12.54 1.49 15.14
N ASP A 74 -12.21 0.30 15.64
CA ASP A 74 -13.12 -0.84 15.69
C ASP A 74 -14.18 -0.70 16.81
N ASP A 75 -15.06 -1.68 16.92
CA ASP A 75 -16.13 -1.73 17.93
C ASP A 75 -15.60 -1.89 19.37
N GLN A 76 -14.31 -2.18 19.54
CA GLN A 76 -13.61 -2.27 20.82
C GLN A 76 -12.84 -0.98 21.15
N GLY A 77 -12.91 0.04 20.29
CA GLY A 77 -12.19 1.30 20.48
C GLY A 77 -10.71 1.20 20.11
N LYS A 78 -10.29 0.18 19.36
CA LYS A 78 -8.90 0.02 18.91
C LYS A 78 -8.72 0.61 17.52
N ASP A 79 -7.65 1.37 17.34
CA ASP A 79 -7.27 1.87 16.02
C ASP A 79 -6.91 0.70 15.08
N CYS A 80 -7.39 0.77 13.85
CA CYS A 80 -7.17 -0.21 12.79
C CYS A 80 -7.14 0.45 11.40
N PHE A 81 -7.03 -0.37 10.35
CA PHE A 81 -7.11 0.11 8.98
C PHE A 81 -8.17 -0.64 8.18
N VAL A 82 -8.91 0.10 7.35
CA VAL A 82 -9.84 -0.47 6.39
C VAL A 82 -9.28 -0.31 4.98
N LEU A 83 -9.11 -1.43 4.27
CA LEU A 83 -8.58 -1.51 2.91
C LEU A 83 -9.71 -1.78 1.91
N VAL A 84 -9.75 -1.00 0.85
CA VAL A 84 -10.70 -1.15 -0.26
C VAL A 84 -10.01 -1.03 -1.60
N GLY A 85 -10.55 -1.71 -2.62
CA GLY A 85 -10.16 -1.45 -4.01
C GLY A 85 -10.66 -0.06 -4.42
N ALA A 86 -9.85 0.68 -5.17
CA ALA A 86 -10.17 2.05 -5.51
C ALA A 86 -9.73 2.43 -6.92
N THR A 87 -10.38 3.45 -7.46
CA THR A 87 -9.90 4.24 -8.60
C THR A 87 -9.20 5.51 -8.11
N ALA A 88 -8.65 6.29 -9.04
CA ALA A 88 -8.09 7.60 -8.71
C ALA A 88 -9.10 8.56 -8.02
N THR A 89 -10.40 8.37 -8.24
CA THR A 89 -11.45 9.31 -7.80
C THR A 89 -12.49 8.70 -6.86
N GLY A 90 -12.55 7.38 -6.70
CA GLY A 90 -13.60 6.72 -5.92
C GLY A 90 -13.18 5.37 -5.35
N ASP A 91 -14.01 4.84 -4.45
CA ASP A 91 -13.85 3.50 -3.87
C ASP A 91 -14.81 2.52 -4.52
N LEU A 92 -14.36 1.28 -4.65
CA LEU A 92 -15.21 0.16 -5.04
C LEU A 92 -16.01 -0.28 -3.83
N THR A 93 -17.22 0.28 -3.65
CA THR A 93 -18.10 0.04 -2.50
C THR A 93 -19.45 -0.57 -2.87
N GLU A 94 -19.75 -0.65 -4.17
CA GLU A 94 -21.02 -1.20 -4.67
C GLU A 94 -20.88 -2.67 -5.11
N GLY A 95 -21.98 -3.42 -5.04
CA GLY A 95 -22.04 -4.81 -5.51
C GLY A 95 -21.23 -5.78 -4.64
N GLN A 96 -20.35 -6.56 -5.27
CA GLN A 96 -19.45 -7.53 -4.60
C GLN A 96 -18.17 -6.86 -4.08
N ALA A 97 -18.28 -5.63 -3.57
CA ALA A 97 -17.15 -4.88 -3.04
C ALA A 97 -16.49 -5.63 -1.88
N LEU A 98 -15.17 -5.81 -1.97
CA LEU A 98 -14.37 -6.43 -0.93
C LEU A 98 -13.76 -5.34 -0.04
N VAL A 99 -13.97 -5.50 1.27
CA VAL A 99 -13.47 -4.62 2.32
C VAL A 99 -12.68 -5.47 3.31
N TYR A 100 -11.43 -5.09 3.57
CA TYR A 100 -10.53 -5.82 4.45
C TYR A 100 -10.11 -4.99 5.67
N ASP A 101 -10.03 -5.67 6.81
CA ASP A 101 -9.45 -5.22 8.08
C ASP A 101 -8.95 -6.49 8.82
N LYS A 102 -8.51 -6.39 10.07
CA LYS A 102 -8.02 -7.48 10.93
C LYS A 102 -6.67 -8.02 10.49
N GLY A 103 -5.83 -7.13 9.97
CA GLY A 103 -4.41 -7.42 9.85
C GLY A 103 -3.76 -7.61 11.23
N GLN A 104 -2.53 -8.09 11.23
CA GLN A 104 -1.78 -8.32 12.46
C GLN A 104 -1.16 -7.01 12.97
N SER A 105 -1.69 -6.49 14.08
CA SER A 105 -1.31 -5.19 14.65
C SER A 105 -0.09 -5.27 15.58
N CYS A 106 0.74 -4.22 15.56
CA CYS A 106 1.76 -3.92 16.57
C CYS A 106 1.21 -2.77 17.45
N PRO A 107 1.11 -2.94 18.78
CA PRO A 107 2.10 -3.58 19.65
C PRO A 107 1.91 -5.06 20.01
N ASP A 108 0.76 -5.68 19.73
CA ASP A 108 0.46 -7.04 20.20
C ASP A 108 1.43 -8.10 19.67
N THR A 109 1.88 -7.95 18.41
CA THR A 109 2.90 -8.81 17.80
C THR A 109 3.76 -8.03 16.80
N CYS A 110 4.80 -7.36 17.28
CA CYS A 110 5.66 -6.56 16.41
C CYS A 110 6.75 -7.39 15.72
N ALA A 111 7.02 -7.07 14.46
CA ALA A 111 8.19 -7.57 13.76
C ALA A 111 9.49 -6.90 14.28
N VAL A 112 10.60 -7.65 14.21
CA VAL A 112 11.95 -7.07 14.33
C VAL A 112 12.24 -6.34 13.02
N SER A 113 12.26 -5.00 13.05
CA SER A 113 12.41 -4.15 11.87
C SER A 113 13.07 -2.82 12.22
N PRO A 114 13.91 -2.24 11.34
CA PRO A 114 14.41 -0.88 11.50
C PRO A 114 13.32 0.20 11.58
N LEU A 115 12.09 -0.14 11.17
CA LEU A 115 10.93 0.75 11.19
C LEU A 115 10.13 0.65 12.51
N ASN A 116 10.49 -0.27 13.40
CA ASN A 116 9.85 -0.44 14.70
C ASN A 116 10.81 -0.01 15.81
N HIS A 117 10.49 1.11 16.46
CA HIS A 117 11.32 1.74 17.47
C HIS A 117 10.77 1.41 18.86
N SER A 118 11.67 1.07 19.79
CA SER A 118 11.36 0.78 21.19
C SER A 118 10.99 2.03 21.98
#